data_AF-A0A1H0WV98-F1
#
_entry.id   AF-A0A1H0WV98-F1
#
_cell.length_a   1.000
_cell.length_b   1.000
_cell.length_c   1.000
_cell.angle_alpha   90.00
_cell.angle_beta   90.00
_cell.angle_gamma   90.00
#
_symmetry.space_group_name_H-M   'P 1'
#
loop_
_entity.id
_entity.type
_entity.pdbx_description
1 polymer ?
#
loop_
_entity_poly.entity_id
_entity_poly.type
_entity_poly.pdbx_seq_one_letter_code
_entity_poly.pdbx_strand_id
1 'polypeptide(L)'
;MRMARGITLSLLWMAGLAHSANVLIVSSGMLGQTVQNLTGVQANLGNAVTVLPSSQLPASLSAYQQVWDLGYNQSIGGTYRDQLAYYVQNGGNLFLMGENPGAAPTRNPAIVGFLNSLGAGSVVINGYGPGNETLASWFLLNNRMTAVTFSGSGTFAAVGNGRCISSGCTAADWPRGSLTNAPQGKVISVLDTNFLDAGYLQSAFVANLVENFNAAGTQPLQTSIPTLSRWGVGMTAILVAAVGFAAARRRRGH
;
A
#
# COMPACT_ATOMS: atom_id res chain seq x y z
N MET A 1 -34.13 -52.63 -28.89
CA MET A 1 -33.38 -51.44 -29.34
C MET A 1 -33.37 -50.42 -28.19
N ARG A 2 -32.26 -50.32 -27.44
CA ARG A 2 -32.15 -49.43 -26.26
C ARG A 2 -31.65 -48.05 -26.73
N MET A 3 -32.42 -47.01 -26.49
CA MET A 3 -32.01 -45.60 -26.68
C MET A 3 -31.05 -45.18 -25.57
N ALA A 4 -29.87 -44.69 -25.95
CA ALA A 4 -28.92 -44.05 -25.05
C ALA A 4 -29.35 -42.59 -24.80
N ARG A 5 -29.56 -42.22 -23.53
CA ARG A 5 -29.74 -40.84 -23.09
C ARG A 5 -28.36 -40.21 -22.87
N GLY A 6 -28.02 -39.22 -23.68
CA GLY A 6 -26.83 -38.38 -23.49
C GLY A 6 -27.02 -37.48 -22.27
N ILE A 7 -26.04 -37.49 -21.37
CA ILE A 7 -25.92 -36.56 -20.25
C ILE A 7 -25.04 -35.42 -20.75
N THR A 8 -25.62 -34.23 -20.90
CA THR A 8 -24.89 -33.00 -21.21
C THR A 8 -24.26 -32.47 -19.92
N LEU A 9 -22.92 -32.47 -19.85
CA LEU A 9 -22.16 -31.93 -18.73
C LEU A 9 -22.03 -30.40 -18.92
N SER A 10 -22.74 -29.61 -18.13
CA SER A 10 -22.63 -28.15 -18.13
C SER A 10 -21.32 -27.73 -17.46
N LEU A 11 -20.37 -27.19 -18.23
CA LEU A 11 -19.18 -26.52 -17.72
C LEU A 11 -19.58 -25.17 -17.11
N LEU A 12 -19.57 -25.07 -15.77
CA LEU A 12 -19.67 -23.79 -15.06
C LEU A 12 -18.32 -23.07 -15.19
N TRP A 13 -18.21 -22.11 -16.11
CA TRP A 13 -17.12 -21.15 -16.13
C TRP A 13 -17.29 -20.20 -14.95
N MET A 14 -16.53 -20.41 -13.86
CA MET A 14 -16.33 -19.36 -12.87
C MET A 14 -15.44 -18.30 -13.51
N ALA A 15 -16.05 -17.25 -14.06
CA ALA A 15 -15.35 -16.01 -14.32
C ALA A 15 -14.88 -15.46 -12.97
N GLY A 16 -13.59 -15.61 -12.66
CA GLY A 16 -12.98 -14.90 -11.55
C GLY A 16 -13.22 -13.41 -11.75
N LEU A 17 -13.81 -12.74 -10.76
CA LEU A 17 -13.91 -11.28 -10.75
C LEU A 17 -12.48 -10.74 -10.84
N ALA A 18 -12.11 -10.19 -12.00
CA ALA A 18 -10.89 -9.42 -12.13
C ALA A 18 -11.03 -8.19 -11.21
N HIS A 19 -10.37 -8.22 -10.05
CA HIS A 19 -10.32 -7.07 -9.17
C HIS A 19 -9.26 -6.11 -9.70
N SER A 20 -9.69 -5.02 -10.34
CA SER A 20 -8.79 -3.94 -10.73
C SER A 20 -8.60 -3.00 -9.54
N ALA A 21 -7.40 -2.99 -8.95
CA ALA A 21 -7.01 -1.99 -7.96
C ALA A 21 -6.46 -0.74 -8.65
N ASN A 22 -6.78 0.44 -8.13
CA ASN A 22 -6.03 1.67 -8.40
C ASN A 22 -4.79 1.69 -7.50
N VAL A 23 -3.63 1.77 -8.14
CA VAL A 23 -2.32 1.71 -7.51
C VAL A 23 -1.62 3.04 -7.70
N LEU A 24 -1.16 3.64 -6.61
CA LEU A 24 -0.22 4.75 -6.65
C LEU A 24 1.20 4.22 -6.45
N ILE A 25 2.13 4.55 -7.34
CA ILE A 25 3.57 4.31 -7.16
C ILE A 25 4.24 5.66 -6.94
N VAL A 26 4.90 5.81 -5.79
CA VAL A 26 5.75 6.97 -5.48
C VAL A 26 7.20 6.56 -5.70
N SER A 27 7.87 7.16 -6.69
CA SER A 27 9.19 6.72 -7.15
C SER A 27 10.32 7.71 -6.88
N SER A 28 10.22 8.46 -5.77
CA SER A 28 11.20 9.49 -5.41
C SER A 28 12.62 8.91 -5.32
N GLY A 29 13.51 9.33 -6.22
CA GLY A 29 14.91 8.87 -6.25
C GLY A 29 15.10 7.41 -6.68
N MET A 30 14.10 6.77 -7.28
CA MET A 30 14.17 5.40 -7.80
C MET A 30 14.53 5.39 -9.28
N LEU A 31 15.21 4.32 -9.73
CA LEU A 31 15.55 4.14 -11.14
C LEU A 31 14.28 3.90 -11.98
N GLY A 32 14.23 4.52 -13.17
CA GLY A 32 13.06 4.42 -14.06
C GLY A 32 12.71 2.99 -14.45
N GLN A 33 13.69 2.11 -14.63
CA GLN A 33 13.47 0.71 -14.98
C GLN A 33 12.78 -0.07 -13.86
N THR A 34 13.18 0.14 -12.60
CA THR A 34 12.52 -0.45 -11.42
C THR A 34 11.04 -0.07 -11.38
N VAL A 35 10.73 1.19 -11.66
CA VAL A 35 9.35 1.70 -11.71
C VAL A 35 8.56 1.08 -12.87
N GLN A 36 9.17 0.96 -14.05
CA GLN A 36 8.56 0.34 -15.22
C GLN A 36 8.25 -1.14 -14.98
N ASN A 37 9.16 -1.88 -14.34
CA ASN A 37 8.96 -3.29 -14.02
C ASN A 37 7.79 -3.49 -13.05
N LEU A 38 7.71 -2.71 -11.97
CA LEU A 38 6.56 -2.76 -11.06
C LEU A 38 5.25 -2.38 -11.79
N THR A 39 5.28 -1.32 -12.60
CA THR A 39 4.14 -0.90 -13.41
C THR A 39 3.66 -2.03 -14.33
N GLY A 40 4.59 -2.72 -14.99
CA GLY A 40 4.31 -3.84 -15.87
C GLY A 40 3.67 -5.02 -15.13
N VAL A 41 4.20 -5.40 -13.96
CA VAL A 41 3.59 -6.48 -13.15
C VAL A 41 2.19 -6.09 -12.69
N GLN A 42 1.99 -4.86 -12.20
CA GLN A 42 0.69 -4.36 -11.77
C GLN A 42 -0.33 -4.36 -12.91
N ALA A 43 0.04 -3.86 -14.09
CA ALA A 43 -0.82 -3.83 -15.27
C ALA A 43 -1.17 -5.25 -15.76
N ASN A 44 -0.21 -6.17 -15.74
CA ASN A 44 -0.44 -7.58 -16.10
C ASN A 44 -1.42 -8.28 -15.14
N LEU A 45 -1.54 -7.81 -13.90
CA LEU A 45 -2.51 -8.27 -12.92
C LEU A 45 -3.85 -7.51 -12.99
N GLY A 46 -4.02 -6.61 -13.96
CA GLY A 46 -5.26 -5.87 -14.21
C GLY A 46 -5.44 -4.60 -13.38
N ASN A 47 -4.39 -4.15 -12.68
CA ASN A 47 -4.46 -2.94 -11.87
C ASN A 47 -4.22 -1.67 -12.70
N ALA A 48 -4.91 -0.58 -12.34
CA ALA A 48 -4.69 0.74 -12.90
C ALA A 48 -3.57 1.45 -12.12
N VAL A 49 -2.51 1.87 -12.80
CA VAL A 49 -1.31 2.44 -12.15
C VAL A 49 -1.20 3.93 -12.40
N THR A 50 -0.97 4.69 -11.34
CA THR A 50 -0.53 6.10 -11.38
C THR A 50 0.86 6.19 -10.78
N VAL A 51 1.78 6.86 -11.47
CA VAL A 51 3.18 7.03 -11.02
C VAL A 51 3.45 8.49 -10.70
N LEU A 52 4.02 8.75 -9.53
CA LEU A 52 4.50 10.07 -9.11
C LEU A 52 6.02 10.04 -8.88
N PRO A 53 6.81 10.86 -9.60
CA PRO A 53 8.26 10.86 -9.47
C PRO A 53 8.79 11.63 -8.25
N SER A 54 7.90 12.10 -7.37
CA SER A 54 8.26 12.90 -6.19
C SER A 54 7.42 12.51 -4.97
N SER A 55 7.85 12.93 -3.79
CA SER A 55 7.11 12.77 -2.52
C SER A 55 5.93 13.77 -2.37
N GLN A 56 5.49 14.41 -3.45
CA GLN A 56 4.32 15.28 -3.44
C GLN A 56 3.07 14.44 -3.73
N LEU A 57 2.47 13.91 -2.67
CA LEU A 57 1.26 13.11 -2.78
C LEU A 57 0.05 13.97 -3.16
N PRO A 58 -0.96 13.39 -3.84
CA PRO A 58 -2.25 14.04 -4.03
C PRO A 58 -2.88 14.41 -2.67
N ALA A 59 -3.78 15.40 -2.68
CA ALA A 59 -4.46 15.83 -1.46
C ALA A 59 -5.21 14.69 -0.73
N SER A 60 -5.61 13.65 -1.46
CA SER A 60 -6.21 12.44 -0.90
C SER A 60 -5.66 11.19 -1.56
N LEU A 61 -5.43 10.15 -0.75
CA LEU A 61 -5.06 8.81 -1.20
C LEU A 61 -6.24 7.83 -1.24
N SER A 62 -7.46 8.29 -0.91
CA SER A 62 -8.68 7.48 -0.82
C SER A 62 -9.04 6.73 -2.11
N ALA A 63 -8.63 7.25 -3.26
CA ALA A 63 -8.86 6.63 -4.56
C ALA A 63 -7.98 5.39 -4.84
N TYR A 64 -6.93 5.16 -4.04
CA TYR A 64 -5.95 4.12 -4.26
C TYR A 64 -6.10 2.97 -3.25
N GLN A 65 -6.38 1.78 -3.76
CA GLN A 65 -6.41 0.56 -2.95
C GLN A 65 -5.00 0.12 -2.53
N GLN A 66 -3.96 0.58 -3.23
CA GLN A 66 -2.56 0.33 -2.88
C GLN A 66 -1.72 1.59 -3.10
N VAL A 67 -0.81 1.87 -2.18
CA VAL A 67 0.28 2.85 -2.36
C VAL A 67 1.61 2.12 -2.24
N TRP A 68 2.48 2.25 -3.23
CA TRP A 68 3.81 1.67 -3.28
C TRP A 68 4.85 2.79 -3.22
N ASP A 69 5.48 2.95 -2.07
CA ASP A 69 6.57 3.90 -1.89
C ASP A 69 7.91 3.23 -2.16
N LEU A 70 8.50 3.59 -3.31
CA LEU A 70 9.80 3.12 -3.78
C LEU A 70 10.94 4.09 -3.44
N GLY A 71 10.82 4.93 -2.41
CA GLY A 71 11.88 5.88 -2.06
C GLY A 71 13.18 5.20 -1.65
N TYR A 72 14.19 5.14 -2.53
CA TYR A 72 15.45 4.39 -2.30
C TYR A 72 16.20 4.83 -1.02
N ASN A 73 16.77 6.04 -1.03
CA ASN A 73 17.44 6.64 0.14
C ASN A 73 16.78 7.98 0.54
N GLN A 74 15.47 8.07 0.32
CA GLN A 74 14.66 9.25 0.60
C GLN A 74 13.94 9.10 1.95
N SER A 75 14.02 10.11 2.80
CA SER A 75 13.37 10.07 4.12
C SER A 75 11.83 10.03 4.03
N ILE A 76 11.19 9.38 5.01
CA ILE A 76 9.75 9.46 5.27
C ILE A 76 9.55 10.46 6.41
N GLY A 77 9.29 11.73 6.08
CA GLY A 77 9.17 12.80 7.06
C GLY A 77 8.10 13.85 6.72
N GLY A 78 7.83 14.72 7.69
CA GLY A 78 6.90 15.86 7.55
C GLY A 78 5.52 15.46 7.01
N THR A 79 4.95 16.33 6.17
CA THR A 79 3.63 16.13 5.57
C THR A 79 3.49 14.82 4.80
N TYR A 80 4.56 14.37 4.13
CA TYR A 80 4.54 13.10 3.39
C TYR A 80 4.28 11.91 4.33
N ARG A 81 4.99 11.88 5.47
CA ARG A 81 4.79 10.88 6.51
C ARG A 81 3.36 10.92 7.06
N ASP A 82 2.85 12.12 7.33
CA ASP A 82 1.51 12.30 7.91
C ASP A 82 0.41 11.82 6.94
N GLN A 83 0.56 12.08 5.64
CA GLN A 83 -0.37 11.59 4.61
C GLN A 83 -0.36 10.05 4.49
N LEU A 84 0.84 9.43 4.50
CA LEU A 84 0.94 7.96 4.51
C LEU A 84 0.36 7.35 5.79
N ALA A 85 0.63 7.96 6.95
CA ALA A 85 0.08 7.50 8.23
C ALA A 85 -1.45 7.57 8.21
N TYR A 86 -2.01 8.70 7.78
CA TYR A 86 -3.45 8.87 7.64
C TYR A 86 -4.06 7.83 6.69
N TYR A 87 -3.42 7.57 5.55
CA TYR A 87 -3.87 6.55 4.60
C TYR A 87 -3.96 5.16 5.25
N VAL A 88 -2.90 4.72 5.95
CA VAL A 88 -2.88 3.41 6.63
C VAL A 88 -3.88 3.37 7.78
N GLN A 89 -3.98 4.44 8.58
CA GLN A 89 -4.97 4.54 9.68
C GLN A 89 -6.41 4.35 9.21
N ASN A 90 -6.72 4.80 7.98
CA ASN A 90 -8.03 4.68 7.36
C ASN A 90 -8.16 3.42 6.48
N GLY A 91 -7.33 2.41 6.73
CA GLY A 91 -7.46 1.09 6.10
C GLY A 91 -6.58 0.87 4.89
N GLY A 92 -5.80 1.85 4.44
CA GLY A 92 -4.94 1.75 3.26
C GLY A 92 -3.93 0.60 3.30
N ASN A 93 -3.54 0.12 2.11
CA ASN A 93 -2.50 -0.87 1.92
C ASN A 93 -1.23 -0.19 1.41
N LEU A 94 -0.17 -0.18 2.23
CA LEU A 94 1.07 0.54 1.92
C LEU A 94 2.24 -0.44 1.76
N PHE A 95 2.96 -0.31 0.65
CA PHE A 95 4.27 -0.93 0.47
C PHE A 95 5.37 0.11 0.72
N LEU A 96 6.41 -0.30 1.47
CA LEU A 96 7.59 0.50 1.75
C LEU A 96 8.85 -0.22 1.25
N MET A 97 9.49 0.35 0.24
CA MET A 97 10.83 -0.07 -0.17
C MET A 97 11.87 0.42 0.83
N GLY A 98 12.70 -0.50 1.31
CA GLY A 98 13.98 -0.21 1.96
C GLY A 98 15.13 -0.85 1.17
N GLU A 99 16.31 -0.93 1.78
CA GLU A 99 17.49 -1.55 1.16
C GLU A 99 18.46 -2.05 2.25
N ASN A 100 19.62 -2.60 1.88
CA ASN A 100 20.72 -2.80 2.83
C ASN A 100 21.19 -1.49 3.53
N PRO A 101 21.79 -1.59 4.73
CA PRO A 101 22.21 -0.43 5.51
C PRO A 101 23.22 0.50 4.83
N GLY A 102 24.04 -0.01 3.89
CA GLY A 102 25.02 0.80 3.17
C GLY A 102 24.40 1.66 2.07
N ALA A 103 23.29 1.21 1.49
CA ALA A 103 22.60 1.87 0.38
C ALA A 103 21.44 2.78 0.82
N ALA A 104 20.78 2.46 1.93
CA ALA A 104 19.63 3.20 2.48
C ALA A 104 19.85 3.75 3.91
N PRO A 105 20.95 4.46 4.20
CA PRO A 105 21.22 4.98 5.55
C PRO A 105 20.18 6.00 6.03
N THR A 106 19.48 6.69 5.13
CA THR A 106 18.39 7.63 5.46
C THR A 106 17.04 6.94 5.48
N ARG A 107 16.79 6.08 4.50
CA ARG A 107 15.47 5.47 4.29
C ARG A 107 15.14 4.43 5.36
N ASN A 108 16.07 3.53 5.71
CA ASN A 108 15.80 2.47 6.67
C ASN A 108 15.42 2.99 8.07
N PRO A 109 16.14 3.96 8.67
CA PRO A 109 15.70 4.55 9.93
C PRO A 109 14.33 5.25 9.82
N ALA A 110 14.01 5.85 8.67
CA ALA A 110 12.71 6.49 8.46
C ALA A 110 11.57 5.47 8.38
N ILE A 111 11.78 4.30 7.74
CA ILE A 111 10.83 3.18 7.74
C ILE A 111 10.59 2.70 9.17
N VAL A 112 11.65 2.47 9.95
CA VAL A 112 11.55 2.06 11.36
C VAL A 112 10.75 3.09 12.16
N GLY A 113 11.10 4.38 12.06
CA GLY A 113 10.39 5.45 12.77
C GLY A 113 8.91 5.57 12.37
N PHE A 114 8.61 5.38 11.09
CA PHE A 114 7.24 5.38 10.57
C PHE A 114 6.43 4.19 11.11
N LEU A 115 6.93 2.96 10.99
CA LEU A 115 6.27 1.76 11.49
C LEU A 115 6.04 1.82 13.00
N ASN A 116 7.04 2.26 13.77
CA ASN A 116 6.91 2.44 15.22
C ASN A 116 5.77 3.44 15.55
N SER A 117 5.62 4.52 14.76
CA SER A 117 4.52 5.47 14.96
C SER A 117 3.13 4.93 14.61
N LEU A 118 3.06 3.93 13.74
CA LEU A 118 1.83 3.19 13.46
C LEU A 118 1.51 2.13 14.54
N GLY A 119 2.38 1.95 15.53
CA GLY A 119 2.19 0.97 16.60
C GLY A 119 2.61 -0.45 16.19
N ALA A 120 3.64 -0.57 15.37
CA ALA A 120 4.22 -1.85 14.96
C ALA A 120 4.97 -2.59 16.08
N GLY A 121 5.15 -2.00 17.27
CA GLY A 121 6.04 -2.52 18.30
C GLY A 121 7.52 -2.17 18.02
N SER A 122 8.46 -2.99 18.50
CA SER A 122 9.89 -2.77 18.26
C SER A 122 10.30 -3.32 16.89
N VAL A 123 10.46 -2.42 15.92
CA VAL A 123 11.01 -2.75 14.59
C VAL A 123 12.49 -2.36 14.53
N VAL A 124 13.32 -3.25 14.00
CA VAL A 124 14.76 -3.05 13.83
C VAL A 124 15.18 -3.53 12.46
N ILE A 125 15.76 -2.64 11.66
CA ILE A 125 16.49 -2.98 10.43
C ILE A 125 17.98 -2.90 10.76
N ASN A 126 18.66 -4.03 10.69
CA ASN A 126 20.10 -4.08 10.91
C ASN A 126 20.69 -5.31 10.23
N GLY A 127 21.79 -5.10 9.49
CA GLY A 127 22.50 -6.16 8.80
C GLY A 127 22.10 -6.34 7.34
N TYR A 128 22.79 -7.28 6.70
CA TYR A 128 22.61 -7.67 5.32
C TYR A 128 21.80 -8.96 5.28
N GLY A 129 20.90 -9.08 4.29
CA GLY A 129 20.14 -10.30 4.06
C GLY A 129 21.01 -11.43 3.50
N PRO A 130 20.53 -12.69 3.60
CA PRO A 130 21.29 -13.87 3.20
C PRO A 130 21.30 -14.14 1.69
N GLY A 131 20.58 -13.34 0.89
CA GLY A 131 20.45 -13.55 -0.55
C GLY A 131 19.28 -14.46 -0.91
N ASN A 132 19.54 -15.76 -1.04
CA ASN A 132 18.52 -16.75 -1.37
C ASN A 132 17.68 -17.10 -0.13
N GLU A 133 16.36 -16.97 -0.25
CA GLU A 133 15.43 -17.18 0.85
C GLU A 133 14.22 -17.99 0.41
N THR A 134 13.59 -18.65 1.39
CA THR A 134 12.29 -19.29 1.20
C THR A 134 11.15 -18.38 1.66
N LEU A 135 10.04 -18.43 0.94
CA LEU A 135 8.82 -17.67 1.25
C LEU A 135 7.88 -18.46 2.16
N ALA A 136 7.23 -17.76 3.08
CA ALA A 136 6.23 -18.35 3.95
C ALA A 136 5.00 -18.80 3.15
N SER A 137 4.47 -19.98 3.43
CA SER A 137 3.37 -20.58 2.65
C SER A 137 2.10 -19.72 2.63
N TRP A 138 1.80 -18.99 3.71
CA TRP A 138 0.65 -18.09 3.80
C TRP A 138 0.74 -16.89 2.85
N PHE A 139 1.93 -16.58 2.34
CA PHE A 139 2.17 -15.47 1.41
C PHE A 139 1.93 -15.86 -0.06
N LEU A 140 1.90 -17.15 -0.37
CA LEU A 140 1.86 -17.71 -1.74
C LEU A 140 0.43 -17.70 -2.32
N LEU A 141 -0.11 -16.51 -2.54
CA LEU A 141 -1.52 -16.30 -2.90
C LEU A 141 -1.78 -16.32 -4.41
N ASN A 142 -0.90 -15.72 -5.20
CA ASN A 142 -1.02 -15.65 -6.65
C ASN A 142 -0.37 -16.85 -7.35
N ASN A 143 0.70 -17.40 -6.77
CA ASN A 143 1.44 -18.53 -7.31
C ASN A 143 2.14 -19.31 -6.19
N ARG A 144 2.67 -20.49 -6.51
CA ARG A 144 3.30 -21.41 -5.55
C ARG A 144 4.83 -21.36 -5.54
N MET A 145 5.45 -20.31 -6.07
CA MET A 145 6.90 -20.18 -6.01
C MET A 145 7.34 -19.96 -4.56
N THR A 146 8.23 -20.81 -4.05
CA THR A 146 8.64 -20.82 -2.64
C THR A 146 10.01 -20.19 -2.40
N ALA A 147 10.72 -19.77 -3.44
CA ALA A 147 12.12 -19.34 -3.36
C ALA A 147 12.32 -17.99 -4.04
N VAL A 148 12.92 -17.04 -3.32
CA VAL A 148 13.20 -15.69 -3.82
C VAL A 148 14.68 -15.39 -3.61
N THR A 149 15.27 -14.61 -4.52
CA THR A 149 16.63 -14.10 -4.37
C THR A 149 16.58 -12.59 -4.18
N PHE A 150 17.12 -12.11 -3.06
CA PHE A 150 17.30 -10.69 -2.79
C PHE A 150 18.77 -10.31 -2.91
N SER A 151 19.16 -9.62 -3.97
CA SER A 151 20.58 -9.43 -4.30
C SER A 151 21.17 -8.22 -3.57
N GLY A 152 21.82 -8.45 -2.42
CA GLY A 152 22.45 -7.36 -1.68
C GLY A 152 21.48 -6.60 -0.78
N SER A 153 20.52 -7.32 -0.19
CA SER A 153 19.45 -6.75 0.63
C SER A 153 19.85 -6.43 2.06
N GLY A 154 18.97 -5.70 2.75
CA GLY A 154 18.93 -5.62 4.21
C GLY A 154 18.11 -6.73 4.84
N THR A 155 18.08 -6.75 6.17
CA THR A 155 17.21 -7.66 6.95
C THR A 155 16.57 -6.94 8.14
N PHE A 156 15.33 -7.33 8.46
CA PHE A 156 14.70 -6.99 9.72
C PHE A 156 15.22 -7.92 10.82
N ALA A 157 16.00 -7.36 11.75
CA ALA A 157 16.39 -8.07 12.98
C ALA A 157 15.23 -8.23 13.96
N ALA A 158 14.23 -7.33 13.89
CA ALA A 158 12.97 -7.44 14.60
C ALA A 158 11.84 -6.78 13.80
N VAL A 159 10.66 -7.40 13.79
CA VAL A 159 9.46 -6.90 13.08
C VAL A 159 8.35 -6.47 14.05
N GLY A 160 8.60 -6.50 15.35
CA GLY A 160 7.60 -6.21 16.38
C GLY A 160 6.37 -7.11 16.25
N ASN A 161 5.20 -6.49 16.09
CA ASN A 161 3.90 -7.17 15.91
C ASN A 161 3.69 -7.71 14.49
N GLY A 162 4.63 -7.47 13.57
CA GLY A 162 4.60 -7.99 12.22
C GLY A 162 5.07 -9.45 12.14
N ARG A 163 5.24 -9.94 10.92
CA ARG A 163 5.74 -11.29 10.62
C ARG A 163 6.63 -11.26 9.38
N CYS A 164 7.65 -12.12 9.37
CA CYS A 164 8.52 -12.24 8.20
C CYS A 164 7.82 -13.01 7.07
N ILE A 165 7.92 -12.47 5.86
CA ILE A 165 7.49 -13.12 4.63
C ILE A 165 8.56 -14.11 4.15
N SER A 166 9.83 -13.77 4.33
CA SER A 166 10.97 -14.55 3.87
C SER A 166 11.81 -15.07 5.04
N SER A 167 12.55 -16.17 4.84
CA SER A 167 13.27 -16.90 5.91
C SER A 167 14.35 -16.09 6.63
N GLY A 168 14.98 -15.15 5.94
CA GLY A 168 15.95 -14.20 6.48
C GLY A 168 15.34 -12.85 6.83
N CYS A 169 14.01 -12.72 6.81
CA CYS A 169 13.29 -11.49 7.13
C CYS A 169 13.75 -10.27 6.30
N THR A 170 14.16 -10.44 5.04
CA THR A 170 14.33 -9.30 4.12
C THR A 170 12.98 -8.68 3.74
N ALA A 171 11.90 -9.49 3.73
CA ALA A 171 10.53 -9.03 3.54
C ALA A 171 9.68 -9.29 4.79
N ALA A 172 8.86 -8.31 5.18
CA ALA A 172 7.97 -8.39 6.35
C ALA A 172 6.58 -7.79 6.09
N ASP A 173 5.57 -8.34 6.76
CA ASP A 173 4.15 -7.94 6.71
C ASP A 173 3.69 -7.50 8.11
N TRP A 174 3.01 -6.35 8.15
CA TRP A 174 2.19 -5.89 9.27
C TRP A 174 0.72 -5.93 8.83
N PRO A 175 0.02 -7.07 9.06
CA PRO A 175 -1.35 -7.24 8.64
C PRO A 175 -2.31 -6.35 9.45
N ARG A 176 -3.56 -6.25 8.98
CA ARG A 176 -4.62 -5.55 9.72
C ARG A 176 -4.71 -6.10 11.15
N GLY A 177 -4.80 -5.19 12.11
CA GLY A 177 -4.80 -5.48 13.54
C GLY A 177 -3.42 -5.52 14.20
N SER A 178 -2.32 -5.63 13.46
CA SER A 178 -0.97 -5.67 14.07
C SER A 178 -0.41 -4.28 14.41
N LEU A 179 -0.94 -3.24 13.78
CA LEU A 179 -0.53 -1.84 13.97
C LEU A 179 -1.49 -1.17 14.97
N THR A 180 -1.07 -0.98 16.22
CA THR A 180 -2.00 -0.53 17.28
C THR A 180 -2.58 0.87 17.05
N ASN A 181 -1.87 1.74 16.33
CA ASN A 181 -2.34 3.08 15.99
C ASN A 181 -2.98 3.16 14.60
N ALA A 182 -2.96 2.07 13.82
CA ALA A 182 -3.55 1.98 12.49
C ALA A 182 -4.14 0.57 12.24
N PRO A 183 -5.04 0.07 13.11
CA PRO A 183 -5.44 -1.33 13.12
C PRO A 183 -6.21 -1.75 11.87
N GLN A 184 -6.77 -0.79 11.14
CA GLN A 184 -7.46 -1.05 9.89
C GLN A 184 -6.49 -1.25 8.73
N GLY A 185 -5.29 -0.68 8.79
CA GLY A 185 -4.35 -0.64 7.67
C GLY A 185 -3.44 -1.86 7.59
N LYS A 186 -2.72 -1.95 6.49
CA LYS A 186 -1.72 -2.97 6.24
C LYS A 186 -0.45 -2.34 5.68
N VAL A 187 0.71 -2.82 6.15
CA VAL A 187 2.00 -2.40 5.61
C VAL A 187 2.82 -3.64 5.24
N ILE A 188 3.42 -3.63 4.06
CA ILE A 188 4.48 -4.60 3.69
C ILE A 188 5.75 -3.82 3.41
N SER A 189 6.90 -4.34 3.81
CA SER A 189 8.20 -3.77 3.46
C SER A 189 9.15 -4.84 2.95
N VAL A 190 9.94 -4.49 1.95
CA VAL A 190 11.02 -5.31 1.39
C VAL A 190 12.28 -4.47 1.36
N LEU A 191 13.37 -5.02 1.89
CA LEU A 191 14.65 -4.33 2.07
C LEU A 191 15.63 -4.62 0.93
N ASP A 192 15.13 -4.70 -0.29
CA ASP A 192 15.91 -4.93 -1.50
C ASP A 192 15.23 -4.19 -2.64
N THR A 193 15.95 -3.39 -3.40
CA THR A 193 15.44 -2.77 -4.63
C THR A 193 15.66 -3.66 -5.84
N ASN A 194 16.65 -4.56 -5.78
CA ASN A 194 17.05 -5.34 -6.93
C ASN A 194 15.97 -6.33 -7.36
N PHE A 195 15.12 -6.86 -6.48
CA PHE A 195 13.99 -7.72 -6.89
C PHE A 195 13.01 -7.08 -7.89
N LEU A 196 13.07 -5.75 -8.10
CA LEU A 196 12.31 -5.02 -9.13
C LEU A 196 13.17 -4.53 -10.31
N ASP A 197 14.49 -4.67 -10.27
CA ASP A 197 15.39 -4.22 -11.33
C ASP A 197 15.50 -5.25 -12.48
N ALA A 198 15.84 -4.83 -13.69
CA ALA A 198 15.77 -5.67 -14.90
C ALA A 198 16.62 -6.95 -14.82
N GLY A 199 17.78 -6.89 -14.15
CA GLY A 199 18.66 -8.06 -13.98
C GLY A 199 18.22 -9.06 -12.92
N TYR A 200 17.28 -8.68 -12.05
CA TYR A 200 16.94 -9.42 -10.84
C TYR A 200 15.43 -9.50 -10.58
N LEU A 201 14.61 -9.10 -11.56
CA LEU A 201 13.16 -9.01 -11.41
C LEU A 201 12.56 -10.35 -10.96
N GLN A 202 12.01 -10.36 -9.74
CA GLN A 202 11.32 -11.51 -9.16
C GLN A 202 9.81 -11.39 -9.39
N SER A 203 9.36 -11.43 -10.65
CA SER A 203 7.95 -11.12 -11.01
C SER A 203 6.91 -11.98 -10.28
N ALA A 204 7.21 -13.26 -10.02
CA ALA A 204 6.35 -14.13 -9.23
C ALA A 204 6.26 -13.72 -7.75
N PHE A 205 7.35 -13.22 -7.15
CA PHE A 205 7.32 -12.66 -5.79
C PHE A 205 6.50 -11.37 -5.76
N VAL A 206 6.69 -10.48 -6.74
CA VAL A 206 5.90 -9.24 -6.89
C VAL A 206 4.41 -9.56 -7.04
N ALA A 207 4.04 -10.57 -7.82
CA ALA A 207 2.65 -10.96 -7.99
C ALA A 207 2.02 -11.45 -6.68
N ASN A 208 2.77 -12.18 -5.85
CA ASN A 208 2.30 -12.55 -4.51
C ASN A 208 2.15 -11.33 -3.59
N LEU A 209 3.04 -10.31 -3.67
CA LEU A 209 2.88 -9.05 -2.91
C LEU A 209 1.59 -8.33 -3.30
N VAL A 210 1.34 -8.20 -4.61
CA VAL A 210 0.13 -7.55 -5.15
C VAL A 210 -1.12 -8.29 -4.68
N GLU A 211 -1.14 -9.62 -4.81
CA GLU A 211 -2.28 -10.42 -4.35
C GLU A 211 -2.43 -10.37 -2.83
N ASN A 212 -1.35 -10.24 -2.07
CA ASN A 212 -1.40 -10.08 -0.61
C ASN A 212 -2.08 -8.77 -0.19
N PHE A 213 -2.04 -7.72 -1.03
CA PHE A 213 -2.84 -6.52 -0.83
C PHE A 213 -4.30 -6.66 -1.29
N ASN A 214 -4.54 -7.40 -2.38
CA ASN A 214 -5.88 -7.59 -2.96
C ASN A 214 -6.74 -8.59 -2.17
N ALA A 215 -6.16 -9.72 -1.74
CA ALA A 215 -6.82 -10.78 -0.98
C ALA A 215 -7.31 -10.33 0.40
N ALA A 216 -6.86 -9.15 0.87
CA ALA A 216 -7.35 -8.54 2.10
C ALA A 216 -8.81 -8.06 2.03
N GLY A 217 -9.52 -8.28 0.92
CA GLY A 217 -10.99 -8.41 0.86
C GLY A 217 -11.79 -7.25 1.45
N THR A 218 -12.33 -6.40 0.57
CA THR A 218 -13.35 -5.37 0.83
C THR A 218 -12.94 -4.25 1.78
N GLN A 219 -12.19 -3.28 1.26
CA GLN A 219 -12.38 -1.89 1.71
C GLN A 219 -13.86 -1.56 1.49
N PRO A 220 -14.63 -1.10 2.50
CA PRO A 220 -15.76 -0.25 2.15
C PRO A 220 -15.17 0.94 1.37
N LEU A 221 -15.71 1.21 0.18
CA LEU A 221 -15.42 2.45 -0.53
C LEU A 221 -15.56 3.59 0.49
N GLN A 222 -14.49 4.37 0.71
CA GLN A 222 -14.60 5.56 1.52
C GLN A 222 -15.64 6.46 0.85
N THR A 223 -16.86 6.51 1.41
CA THR A 223 -17.81 7.54 1.04
C THR A 223 -17.21 8.84 1.54
N SER A 224 -16.61 9.60 0.64
CA SER A 224 -16.19 10.96 0.92
C SER A 224 -17.39 11.72 1.48
N ILE A 225 -17.34 12.06 2.76
CA ILE A 225 -18.07 13.22 3.27
C ILE A 225 -17.04 14.11 3.92
N PRO A 226 -16.82 15.34 3.43
CA PRO A 226 -16.20 16.35 4.27
C PRO A 226 -17.20 16.62 5.39
N THR A 227 -16.97 16.04 6.57
CA THR A 227 -17.56 16.62 7.77
C THR A 227 -16.93 18.00 7.90
N LEU A 228 -17.67 19.03 7.52
CA LEU A 228 -17.46 20.36 8.10
C LEU A 228 -17.32 20.13 9.60
N SER A 229 -16.22 20.59 10.18
CA SER A 229 -16.07 20.56 11.64
C SER A 229 -17.31 21.22 12.26
N ARG A 230 -17.63 20.93 13.52
CA ARG A 230 -18.78 21.56 14.21
C ARG A 230 -18.78 23.10 14.09
N TRP A 231 -17.61 23.71 13.88
CA TRP A 231 -17.43 25.12 13.58
C TRP A 231 -17.84 25.53 12.15
N GLY A 232 -17.62 24.67 11.15
CA GLY A 232 -17.99 24.90 9.76
C GLY A 232 -19.49 24.98 9.53
N VAL A 233 -20.29 24.12 10.18
CA VAL A 233 -21.77 24.17 10.06
C VAL A 233 -22.34 25.40 10.77
N GLY A 234 -21.73 25.82 11.90
CA GLY A 234 -22.11 27.04 12.61
C GLY A 234 -21.88 28.31 11.80
N MET A 235 -20.75 28.40 11.08
CA MET A 235 -20.42 29.60 10.31
C MET A 235 -21.28 29.79 9.05
N THR A 236 -21.72 28.70 8.39
CA THR A 236 -22.62 28.81 7.23
C THR A 236 -24.03 29.24 7.63
N ALA A 237 -24.54 28.77 8.78
CA ALA A 237 -25.84 29.20 9.30
C ALA A 237 -25.84 30.69 9.71
N ILE A 238 -24.73 31.18 10.27
CA ILE A 238 -24.57 32.59 10.64
C ILE A 238 -24.51 33.49 9.40
N LEU A 239 -23.82 33.07 8.34
CA LEU A 239 -23.73 33.84 7.09
C LEU A 239 -25.08 33.94 6.36
N VAL A 240 -25.88 32.87 6.33
CA VAL A 240 -27.23 32.91 5.72
C VAL A 240 -28.18 33.77 6.55
N ALA A 241 -28.11 33.71 7.88
CA ALA A 241 -28.92 34.56 8.77
C ALA A 241 -28.54 36.05 8.65
N ALA A 242 -27.24 36.37 8.55
CA ALA A 242 -26.76 37.74 8.41
C ALA A 242 -27.16 38.38 7.07
N VAL A 243 -27.10 37.63 5.96
CA VAL A 243 -27.57 38.09 4.65
C VAL A 243 -29.10 38.27 4.63
N GLY A 244 -29.84 37.35 5.25
CA GLY A 244 -31.30 37.46 5.40
C GLY A 244 -31.73 38.69 6.21
N PHE A 245 -31.06 38.96 7.33
CA PHE A 245 -31.33 40.16 8.15
C PHE A 245 -30.98 41.46 7.43
N ALA A 246 -29.85 41.51 6.71
CA ALA A 246 -29.46 42.69 5.94
C ALA A 246 -30.44 42.98 4.79
N ALA A 247 -30.93 41.94 4.11
CA ALA A 247 -31.93 42.07 3.04
C ALA A 247 -33.32 42.50 3.58
N ALA A 248 -33.74 41.97 4.72
CA ALA A 248 -35.00 42.34 5.36
C ALA A 248 -35.00 43.80 5.87
N ARG A 249 -33.85 44.29 6.34
CA ARG A 249 -33.71 45.68 6.82
C ARG A 249 -33.78 46.70 5.68
N ARG A 250 -33.24 46.38 4.50
CA ARG A 250 -33.33 47.25 3.31
C ARG A 250 -34.75 47.37 2.75
N ARG A 251 -35.61 46.39 2.95
CA ARG A 251 -37.02 46.43 2.47
C ARG A 251 -37.97 47.23 3.38
N ARG A 252 -37.58 47.59 4.59
CA ARG A 252 -38.40 48.37 5.53
C ARG A 252 -38.02 49.86 5.62
N GLY A 253 -37.07 50.30 4.80
CA GLY A 253 -36.57 51.67 4.76
C GLY A 253 -37.02 52.48 3.54
N HIS A 254 -38.03 52.02 2.81
CA HIS A 254 -38.70 52.75 1.73
C HIS A 254 -40.20 52.79 2.00
#